data_AF-A0AAV0AX15-F1
#
_entry.id   AF-A0AAV0AX15-F1
#
_cell.length_a   1.000
_cell.length_b   1.000
_cell.length_c   1.000
_cell.angle_alpha   90.00
_cell.angle_beta   90.00
_cell.angle_gamma   90.00
#
_symmetry.space_group_name_H-M   'P 1'
#
loop_
_entity.id
_entity.type
_entity.pdbx_description
1 polymer ?
#
loop_
_entity_poly.entity_id
_entity_poly.type
_entity_poly.pdbx_seq_one_letter_code
_entity_poly.pdbx_strand_id
1 'polypeptide(L)'
;MFSITIATTLQYPLSRGSTHISSQNPEVQPNIDPKILEHPFDNLSTIKASKHARKIMSQSDFKDFILDEKLPGPTVKTDEDWLKSVRERVRTEYHPMGTGSMISENLSGVVNPKLIVHGTKNMRIFDVSIIPIPIAAHQAFTVYLIAEKASELIKNQYCKIHSK
;
A
#
# COMPACT_ATOMS: atom_id res chain seq x y z
N MET A 1 -13.55 17.33 25.19
CA MET A 1 -13.05 18.04 23.99
C MET A 1 -12.79 16.98 22.95
N PHE A 2 -13.49 17.01 21.81
CA PHE A 2 -13.26 16.09 20.69
C PHE A 2 -12.41 16.79 19.64
N SER A 3 -11.72 16.02 18.80
CA SER A 3 -11.01 16.52 17.64
C SER A 3 -11.60 15.91 16.37
N ILE A 4 -11.50 16.64 15.27
CA ILE A 4 -11.81 16.14 13.94
C ILE A 4 -10.50 16.00 13.18
N THR A 5 -10.26 14.84 12.59
CA THR A 5 -9.05 14.54 11.82
C THR A 5 -9.44 14.12 10.42
N ILE A 6 -8.83 14.76 9.41
CA ILE A 6 -8.83 14.24 8.04
C ILE A 6 -7.48 13.55 7.81
N ALA A 7 -7.50 12.24 7.64
CA ALA A 7 -6.34 11.49 7.18
C ALA A 7 -6.27 11.54 5.65
N THR A 8 -5.13 11.93 5.10
CA THR A 8 -4.90 11.90 3.66
C THR A 8 -4.02 10.70 3.32
N THR A 9 -4.53 9.81 2.48
CA THR A 9 -3.84 8.57 2.11
C THR A 9 -3.41 8.60 0.65
N LEU A 10 -2.17 8.22 0.39
CA LEU A 10 -1.64 8.05 -0.97
C LEU A 10 -2.00 6.65 -1.50
N GLN A 11 -2.96 6.58 -2.43
CA GLN A 11 -3.51 5.31 -2.91
C GLN A 11 -2.63 4.61 -3.95
N TYR A 12 -1.94 5.38 -4.80
CA TYR A 12 -1.08 4.86 -5.86
C TYR A 12 0.36 5.40 -5.71
N PRO A 13 1.08 5.00 -4.65
CA PRO A 13 2.46 5.43 -4.47
C PRO A 13 3.35 4.95 -5.62
N LEU A 14 4.29 5.79 -6.04
CA LEU A 14 5.34 5.46 -6.99
C LEU A 14 6.63 5.03 -6.31
N SER A 15 6.84 5.38 -5.03
CA SER A 15 7.87 4.79 -4.19
C SER A 15 7.77 3.26 -4.19
N ARG A 16 8.92 2.58 -4.20
CA ARG A 16 9.02 1.12 -4.12
C ARG A 16 10.03 0.73 -3.07
N GLY A 17 9.56 -0.02 -2.08
CA GLY A 17 10.39 -0.58 -1.03
C GLY A 17 10.84 -2.00 -1.30
N SER A 18 11.40 -2.63 -0.29
CA SER A 18 11.81 -4.02 -0.30
C SER A 18 11.58 -4.70 1.04
N THR A 19 11.54 -6.02 1.00
CA THR A 19 11.64 -6.88 2.18
C THR A 19 12.58 -8.04 1.86
N HIS A 20 13.56 -8.27 2.73
CA HIS A 20 14.57 -9.31 2.54
C HIS A 20 14.95 -9.95 3.87
N ILE A 21 15.30 -11.23 3.82
CA ILE A 21 15.83 -11.94 4.99
C ILE A 21 17.08 -11.22 5.52
N SER A 22 17.21 -11.18 6.85
CA SER A 22 18.37 -10.62 7.55
C SER A 22 19.29 -11.72 8.13
N SER A 23 18.82 -12.97 8.10
CA SER A 23 19.47 -14.13 8.70
C SER A 23 19.04 -15.42 7.99
N GLN A 24 19.78 -16.50 8.21
CA GLN A 24 19.40 -17.86 7.79
C GLN A 24 18.35 -18.48 8.73
N ASN A 25 18.17 -17.95 9.94
CA ASN A 25 17.12 -18.41 10.85
C ASN A 25 15.76 -17.82 10.42
N PRO A 26 14.78 -18.63 10.01
CA PRO A 26 13.47 -18.15 9.52
C PRO A 26 12.62 -17.46 10.60
N GLU A 27 12.94 -17.64 11.88
CA GLU A 27 12.26 -16.97 13.00
C GLU A 27 12.70 -15.50 13.18
N VAL A 28 13.80 -15.10 12.54
CA VAL A 28 14.29 -13.72 12.60
C VAL A 28 13.50 -12.87 11.62
N GLN A 29 12.95 -11.76 12.12
CA GLN A 29 12.19 -10.82 11.30
C GLN A 29 13.02 -10.29 10.12
N PRO A 30 12.40 -10.14 8.93
CA PRO A 30 13.10 -9.61 7.77
C PRO A 30 13.41 -8.13 7.94
N ASN A 31 14.39 -7.64 7.18
CA ASN A 31 14.55 -6.20 6.98
C ASN A 31 13.43 -5.72 6.07
N ILE A 32 12.72 -4.67 6.48
CA ILE A 32 11.63 -4.05 5.72
C ILE A 32 11.96 -2.57 5.55
N ASP A 33 12.14 -2.14 4.30
CA ASP A 33 12.32 -0.74 3.94
C ASP A 33 11.28 -0.35 2.90
N PRO A 34 10.16 0.31 3.29
CA PRO A 34 9.12 0.72 2.37
C PRO A 34 9.51 1.92 1.49
N LYS A 35 10.62 2.60 1.77
CA LYS A 35 11.07 3.82 1.06
C LYS A 35 9.97 4.88 0.88
N ILE A 36 9.22 5.09 1.97
CA ILE A 36 8.10 6.03 2.02
C ILE A 36 8.58 7.41 1.55
N LEU A 37 7.86 7.99 0.57
CA LEU A 37 8.11 9.32 0.01
C LEU A 37 9.47 9.51 -0.68
N GLU A 38 10.17 8.42 -1.03
CA GLU A 38 11.37 8.47 -1.89
C GLU A 38 11.07 9.07 -3.27
N HIS A 39 9.93 8.72 -3.89
CA HIS A 39 9.59 9.22 -5.22
C HIS A 39 9.07 10.68 -5.16
N PRO A 40 9.58 11.62 -5.99
CA PRO A 40 9.17 13.03 -5.94
C PRO A 40 7.67 13.28 -6.14
N PHE A 41 7.01 12.47 -6.96
CA PHE A 41 5.56 12.56 -7.18
C PHE A 41 4.76 12.27 -5.90
N ASP A 42 5.22 11.34 -5.06
CA ASP A 42 4.53 10.96 -3.83
C ASP A 42 4.56 12.12 -2.83
N ASN A 43 5.68 12.84 -2.77
CA ASN A 43 5.82 14.10 -2.03
C ASN A 43 4.80 15.14 -2.52
N LEU A 44 4.77 15.38 -3.84
CA LEU A 44 3.92 16.40 -4.46
C LEU A 44 2.42 16.10 -4.25
N SER A 45 2.02 14.84 -4.45
CA SER A 45 0.66 14.36 -4.24
C SER A 45 0.21 14.53 -2.78
N THR A 46 1.05 14.11 -1.83
CA THR A 46 0.74 14.18 -0.41
C THR A 46 0.60 15.63 0.08
N ILE A 47 1.50 16.53 -0.35
CA ILE A 47 1.41 17.97 -0.05
C ILE A 47 0.08 18.55 -0.55
N LYS A 48 -0.28 18.27 -1.82
CA LYS A 48 -1.54 18.74 -2.40
C LYS A 48 -2.76 18.22 -1.65
N ALA A 49 -2.76 16.93 -1.29
CA ALA A 49 -3.83 16.32 -0.50
C ALA A 49 -3.96 16.98 0.88
N SER A 50 -2.84 17.21 1.59
CA SER A 50 -2.84 17.86 2.91
C SER A 50 -3.32 19.31 2.84
N LYS A 51 -2.88 20.08 1.84
CA LYS A 51 -3.41 21.43 1.57
C LYS A 51 -4.90 21.42 1.30
N HIS A 52 -5.38 20.43 0.54
CA HIS A 52 -6.80 20.28 0.25
C HIS A 52 -7.61 19.93 1.50
N ALA A 53 -7.11 19.04 2.37
CA ALA A 53 -7.74 18.73 3.64
C ALA A 53 -7.91 19.97 4.53
N ARG A 54 -6.89 20.83 4.63
CA ARG A 54 -7.00 22.12 5.32
C ARG A 54 -8.07 23.01 4.68
N LYS A 55 -8.12 23.09 3.34
CA LYS A 55 -9.13 23.88 2.62
C LYS A 55 -10.55 23.38 2.91
N ILE A 56 -10.77 22.07 3.01
CA ILE A 56 -12.07 21.48 3.38
C ILE A 56 -12.44 21.93 4.80
N MET A 57 -11.53 21.75 5.75
CA MET A 57 -11.77 22.12 7.15
C MET A 57 -11.93 23.63 7.37
N SER A 58 -11.45 24.47 6.46
CA SER A 58 -11.63 25.92 6.54
C SER A 58 -12.92 26.44 5.89
N GLN A 59 -13.80 25.58 5.38
CA GLN A 59 -15.08 26.01 4.79
C GLN A 59 -16.02 26.61 5.85
N SER A 60 -16.94 27.48 5.42
CA SER A 60 -17.90 28.17 6.30
C SER A 60 -18.72 27.23 7.16
N ASP A 61 -19.07 26.07 6.62
CA ASP A 61 -19.98 25.11 7.23
C ASP A 61 -19.36 24.44 8.47
N PHE A 62 -18.03 24.54 8.63
CA PHE A 62 -17.32 24.01 9.78
C PHE A 62 -16.97 25.06 10.85
N LYS A 63 -17.29 26.34 10.65
CA LYS A 63 -16.87 27.44 11.54
C LYS A 63 -17.34 27.26 12.99
N ASP A 64 -18.53 26.69 13.19
CA ASP A 64 -19.10 26.48 14.52
C ASP A 64 -18.55 25.21 15.21
N PHE A 65 -17.85 24.34 14.46
CA PHE A 65 -17.32 23.07 14.95
C PHE A 65 -15.79 23.06 15.11
N ILE A 66 -15.07 23.86 14.31
CA ILE A 66 -13.61 23.89 14.28
C ILE A 66 -13.14 25.20 14.90
N LEU A 67 -12.64 25.11 16.13
CA LEU A 67 -12.09 26.25 16.87
C LEU A 67 -10.71 26.66 16.35
N ASP A 68 -9.83 25.69 16.14
CA ASP A 68 -8.47 25.90 15.67
C ASP A 68 -7.87 24.65 15.03
N GLU A 69 -6.87 24.84 14.17
CA GLU A 69 -6.12 23.75 13.57
C GLU A 69 -4.93 23.38 14.47
N LYS A 70 -4.97 22.17 15.06
CA LYS A 70 -3.86 21.66 15.88
C LYS A 70 -2.69 21.15 15.06
N LEU A 71 -2.97 20.38 14.00
CA LEU A 71 -1.95 19.79 13.14
C LEU A 71 -2.34 19.97 11.66
N PRO A 72 -1.37 20.31 10.78
CA PRO A 72 0.00 20.73 11.13
C PRO A 72 0.10 22.12 11.76
N GLY A 73 -0.99 22.87 11.81
CA GLY A 73 -1.05 24.18 12.42
C GLY A 73 -0.84 25.32 11.42
N PRO A 74 -1.25 26.54 11.79
CA PRO A 74 -1.39 27.67 10.86
C PRO A 74 -0.06 28.24 10.34
N THR A 75 1.07 27.86 10.93
CA THR A 75 2.41 28.32 10.53
C THR A 75 2.94 27.62 9.28
N VAL A 76 2.44 26.42 8.96
CA VAL A 76 2.85 25.65 7.77
C VAL A 76 2.22 26.26 6.53
N LYS A 77 3.02 26.91 5.66
CA LYS A 77 2.50 27.67 4.51
C LYS A 77 3.15 27.29 3.18
N THR A 78 4.47 27.13 3.14
CA THR A 78 5.20 26.82 1.90
C THR A 78 5.21 25.31 1.63
N ASP A 79 5.52 24.91 0.40
CA ASP A 79 5.63 23.47 0.05
C ASP A 79 6.70 22.77 0.89
N GLU A 80 7.78 23.48 1.24
CA GLU A 80 8.85 22.99 2.12
C GLU A 80 8.34 22.77 3.54
N ASP A 81 7.55 23.72 4.09
CA ASP A 81 6.92 23.54 5.39
C ASP A 81 6.03 22.30 5.38
N TRP A 82 5.18 22.17 4.36
CA TRP A 82 4.26 21.03 4.21
C TRP A 82 5.02 19.71 4.10
N LEU A 83 6.07 19.66 3.28
CA LEU A 83 6.88 18.46 3.11
C LEU A 83 7.54 18.02 4.41
N LYS A 84 8.16 18.95 5.14
CA LYS A 84 8.74 18.67 6.47
C LYS A 84 7.67 18.11 7.41
N SER A 85 6.53 18.78 7.44
CA SER A 85 5.37 18.39 8.24
C SER A 85 4.90 16.96 7.91
N VAL A 86 4.74 16.66 6.62
CA VAL A 86 4.32 15.35 6.12
C VAL A 86 5.33 14.28 6.53
N ARG A 87 6.64 14.51 6.35
CA ARG A 87 7.68 13.54 6.68
C ARG A 87 7.74 13.20 8.17
N GLU A 88 7.47 14.15 9.06
CA GLU A 88 7.43 13.90 10.50
C GLU A 88 6.24 13.00 10.92
N ARG A 89 5.12 13.09 10.20
CA ARG A 89 3.86 12.45 10.57
C ARG A 89 3.40 11.30 9.68
N VAL A 90 4.03 11.09 8.52
CA VAL A 90 3.64 10.01 7.61
C VAL A 90 3.72 8.67 8.32
N ARG A 91 2.68 7.87 8.18
CA ARG A 91 2.60 6.50 8.70
C ARG A 91 1.98 5.62 7.62
N THR A 92 2.04 4.31 7.85
CA THR A 92 1.39 3.33 6.97
C THR A 92 -0.08 3.17 7.33
N GLU A 93 -0.92 2.86 6.34
CA GLU A 93 -2.29 2.35 6.52
C GLU A 93 -2.32 0.83 6.71
N TYR A 94 -1.16 0.22 6.99
CA TYR A 94 -1.01 -1.22 7.21
C TYR A 94 -1.36 -2.08 5.99
N HIS A 95 -1.08 -1.57 4.78
CA HIS A 95 -1.34 -2.26 3.52
C HIS A 95 -0.07 -2.60 2.70
N PRO A 96 0.90 -3.35 3.22
CA PRO A 96 2.02 -3.82 2.41
C PRO A 96 1.54 -4.77 1.29
N MET A 97 2.11 -4.66 0.09
CA MET A 97 1.79 -5.52 -1.05
C MET A 97 2.88 -5.50 -2.12
N GLY A 98 2.76 -6.39 -3.12
CA GLY A 98 3.58 -6.36 -4.33
C GLY A 98 4.96 -7.00 -4.25
N THR A 99 5.34 -7.58 -3.12
CA THR A 99 6.66 -8.20 -2.91
C THR A 99 6.85 -9.51 -3.70
N GLY A 100 5.76 -10.13 -4.14
CA GLY A 100 5.69 -11.36 -4.92
C GLY A 100 4.95 -11.14 -6.25
N SER A 101 5.17 -9.98 -6.88
CA SER A 101 4.32 -9.44 -7.96
C SER A 101 4.00 -10.43 -9.09
N MET A 102 2.71 -10.50 -9.44
CA MET A 102 2.19 -11.23 -10.60
C MET A 102 2.32 -10.39 -11.87
N ILE A 103 3.55 -10.28 -12.36
CA ILE A 103 3.90 -9.71 -13.67
C ILE A 103 4.74 -10.72 -14.45
N SER A 104 5.10 -10.41 -15.69
CA SER A 104 5.92 -11.31 -16.49
C SER A 104 7.33 -11.47 -15.92
N GLU A 105 7.90 -12.66 -16.07
CA GLU A 105 9.25 -13.00 -15.56
C GLU A 105 10.34 -12.09 -16.13
N ASN A 106 10.22 -11.66 -17.39
CA ASN A 106 11.13 -10.71 -18.03
C ASN A 106 11.05 -9.29 -17.45
N LEU A 107 10.02 -8.99 -16.65
CA LEU A 107 9.87 -7.76 -15.86
C LEU A 107 10.11 -8.02 -14.37
N SER A 108 10.80 -9.11 -14.03
CA SER A 108 11.09 -9.54 -12.66
C SER A 108 9.86 -9.93 -11.84
N GLY A 109 8.84 -10.48 -12.50
CA GLY A 109 7.69 -11.09 -11.80
C GLY A 109 8.06 -12.35 -11.03
N VAL A 110 7.37 -12.59 -9.91
CA VAL A 110 7.62 -13.74 -9.02
C VAL A 110 6.66 -14.89 -9.32
N VAL A 111 5.40 -14.58 -9.63
CA VAL A 111 4.39 -15.57 -9.98
C VAL A 111 3.75 -15.30 -11.34
N ASN A 112 3.39 -16.36 -12.04
CA ASN A 112 2.63 -16.26 -13.28
C ASN A 112 1.11 -16.10 -13.02
N PRO A 113 0.27 -15.89 -14.05
CA PRO A 113 -1.19 -15.76 -13.90
C PRO A 113 -1.92 -16.98 -13.33
N LYS A 114 -1.24 -18.13 -13.20
CA LYS A 114 -1.75 -19.34 -12.52
C LYS A 114 -1.29 -19.40 -11.06
N LEU A 115 -0.70 -18.32 -10.54
CA LEU A 115 -0.18 -18.17 -9.18
C LEU A 115 1.06 -19.02 -8.89
N ILE A 116 1.68 -19.62 -9.91
CA ILE A 116 2.84 -20.49 -9.75
C ILE A 116 4.11 -19.64 -9.77
N VAL A 117 4.99 -19.88 -8.81
CA VAL A 117 6.30 -19.22 -8.73
C VAL A 117 7.15 -19.63 -9.94
N HIS A 118 7.71 -18.64 -10.64
CA HIS A 118 8.58 -18.87 -11.78
C HIS A 118 9.75 -19.81 -11.41
N GLY A 119 10.11 -20.73 -12.32
CA GLY A 119 11.14 -21.74 -12.06
C GLY A 119 10.70 -22.93 -11.18
N THR A 120 9.47 -22.96 -10.67
CA THR A 120 8.94 -24.07 -9.85
C THR A 120 7.84 -24.85 -10.56
N LYS A 121 7.52 -26.06 -10.07
CA LYS A 121 6.44 -26.89 -10.63
C LYS A 121 5.11 -26.80 -9.87
N ASN A 122 5.17 -26.67 -8.55
CA ASN A 122 3.98 -26.76 -7.68
C ASN A 122 4.05 -25.85 -6.45
N MET A 123 4.85 -24.78 -6.50
CA MET A 123 4.88 -23.75 -5.45
C MET A 123 4.05 -22.55 -5.91
N ARG A 124 3.18 -22.06 -5.05
CA ARG A 124 2.27 -20.95 -5.35
C ARG A 124 2.31 -19.89 -4.27
N ILE A 125 2.07 -18.64 -4.66
CA ILE A 125 1.81 -17.53 -3.75
C ILE A 125 0.48 -16.90 -4.14
N PHE A 126 -0.39 -16.64 -3.16
CA PHE A 126 -1.75 -16.15 -3.38
C PHE A 126 -2.24 -15.26 -2.23
N ASP A 127 -1.36 -14.40 -1.73
CA ASP A 127 -1.71 -13.32 -0.81
C ASP A 127 -1.53 -11.94 -1.51
N VAL A 128 -1.61 -10.84 -0.76
CA VAL A 128 -1.44 -9.48 -1.32
C VAL A 128 -0.08 -9.21 -1.95
N SER A 129 0.93 -10.05 -1.71
CA SER A 129 2.25 -9.89 -2.33
C SER A 129 2.18 -10.00 -3.85
N ILE A 130 1.18 -10.68 -4.40
CA ILE A 130 1.04 -10.86 -5.85
C ILE A 130 0.52 -9.62 -6.58
N ILE A 131 -0.02 -8.64 -5.85
CA ILE A 131 -0.67 -7.46 -6.43
C ILE A 131 0.40 -6.52 -7.01
N PRO A 132 0.49 -6.33 -8.33
CA PRO A 132 1.62 -5.61 -8.93
C PRO A 132 1.48 -4.08 -8.85
N ILE A 133 0.25 -3.58 -8.77
CA ILE A 133 -0.09 -2.16 -8.66
C ILE A 133 -1.05 -1.99 -7.49
N PRO A 134 -0.79 -1.04 -6.57
CA PRO A 134 -1.67 -0.77 -5.44
C PRO A 134 -3.13 -0.57 -5.86
N ILE A 135 -4.04 -1.04 -5.02
CA ILE A 135 -5.49 -0.89 -5.21
C ILE A 135 -5.94 0.24 -4.30
N ALA A 136 -6.77 1.16 -4.81
CA ALA A 136 -7.31 2.28 -4.04
C ALA A 136 -8.47 1.85 -3.11
N ALA A 137 -8.22 0.88 -2.24
CA ALA A 137 -9.17 0.33 -1.29
C ALA A 137 -8.47 -0.38 -0.13
N HIS A 138 -9.20 -0.62 0.96
CA HIS A 138 -8.76 -1.55 2.01
C HIS A 138 -8.61 -2.97 1.46
N GLN A 139 -7.53 -3.65 1.84
CA GLN A 139 -7.14 -4.91 1.19
C GLN A 139 -7.96 -6.13 1.65
N ALA A 140 -8.71 -6.05 2.74
CA ALA A 140 -9.36 -7.21 3.35
C ALA A 140 -10.23 -8.00 2.36
N PHE A 141 -11.10 -7.32 1.60
CA PHE A 141 -11.92 -7.98 0.58
C PHE A 141 -11.09 -8.53 -0.57
N THR A 142 -10.05 -7.82 -1.00
CA THR A 142 -9.13 -8.28 -2.05
C THR A 142 -8.45 -9.59 -1.64
N VAL A 143 -8.03 -9.73 -0.38
CA VAL A 143 -7.43 -10.97 0.13
C VAL A 143 -8.38 -12.15 -0.04
N TYR A 144 -9.65 -11.99 0.35
CA TYR A 144 -10.66 -13.04 0.15
C TYR A 144 -10.85 -13.38 -1.33
N LEU A 145 -10.91 -12.38 -2.21
CA LEU A 145 -11.06 -12.61 -3.65
C LEU A 145 -9.85 -13.33 -4.26
N ILE A 146 -8.63 -13.01 -3.82
CA ILE A 146 -7.42 -13.71 -4.25
C ILE A 146 -7.49 -15.18 -3.79
N ALA A 147 -7.85 -15.43 -2.53
CA ALA A 147 -7.96 -16.77 -1.98
C ALA A 147 -9.04 -17.61 -2.70
N GLU A 148 -10.21 -17.04 -2.97
CA GLU A 148 -11.29 -17.68 -3.75
C GLU A 148 -10.80 -18.05 -5.15
N LYS A 149 -10.13 -17.12 -5.84
CA LYS A 149 -9.61 -17.39 -7.18
C LYS A 149 -8.50 -18.46 -7.16
N ALA A 150 -7.64 -18.44 -6.16
CA ALA A 150 -6.60 -19.45 -5.99
C ALA A 150 -7.19 -20.84 -5.77
N SER A 151 -8.21 -20.95 -4.90
CA SER A 151 -8.94 -22.18 -4.64
C SER A 151 -9.54 -22.76 -5.92
N GLU A 152 -10.21 -21.93 -6.72
CA GLU A 152 -10.77 -22.33 -8.02
C GLU A 152 -9.69 -22.85 -8.97
N LEU A 153 -8.57 -22.13 -9.11
CA LEU A 153 -7.45 -22.53 -9.98
C LEU A 153 -6.82 -23.85 -9.55
N ILE A 154 -6.65 -24.06 -8.24
CA ILE A 154 -6.08 -25.29 -7.68
C ILE A 154 -7.04 -26.45 -7.92
N LYS A 155 -8.33 -26.29 -7.61
CA LYS A 155 -9.36 -27.30 -7.83
C LYS A 155 -9.46 -27.69 -9.30
N ASN A 156 -9.49 -26.72 -10.21
CA ASN A 156 -9.55 -26.97 -11.65
C ASN A 156 -8.32 -27.72 -12.17
N GLN A 157 -7.12 -27.37 -11.69
CA GLN A 157 -5.90 -28.12 -12.04
C GLN A 157 -5.96 -29.55 -11.50
N TYR A 158 -6.38 -29.73 -10.25
CA TYR A 158 -6.51 -31.05 -9.64
C TYR A 158 -7.47 -31.94 -10.43
N CYS A 159 -8.67 -31.44 -10.74
CA CYS A 159 -9.63 -32.17 -11.56
C CYS A 159 -9.04 -32.55 -12.92
N LYS A 160 -8.41 -31.62 -13.64
CA LYS A 160 -7.79 -31.93 -14.96
C LYS A 160 -6.75 -33.05 -14.92
N ILE A 161 -6.02 -33.19 -13.82
CA ILE A 161 -5.00 -34.25 -13.66
C ILE A 161 -5.66 -35.61 -13.33
N HIS A 162 -6.81 -35.60 -12.67
CA HIS A 162 -7.46 -36.80 -12.11
C HIS A 162 -8.79 -37.18 -12.78
N SER A 163 -9.27 -36.40 -13.74
CA SER A 163 -10.37 -36.76 -14.63
C SER A 163 -9.88 -37.87 -15.56
N LYS A 164 -10.17 -39.12 -15.19
CA LYS A 164 -10.18 -40.27 -16.11
C LYS A 164 -11.35 -40.14 -17.09
#